data_AF-A0A9X2EMY8-F1
#
_entry.id   AF-A0A9X2EMY8-F1
#
_cell.length_a   1.000
_cell.length_b   1.000
_cell.length_c   1.000
_cell.angle_alpha   90.00
_cell.angle_beta   90.00
_cell.angle_gamma   90.00
#
_symmetry.space_group_name_H-M   'P 1'
#
loop_
_entity.id
_entity.type
_entity.pdbx_description
1 polymer ?
#
loop_
_entity_poly.entity_id
_entity_poly.type
_entity_poly.pdbx_seq_one_letter_code
_entity_poly.pdbx_strand_id
1 'polypeptide(L)'
;MFASKENITRADYMALRVVEQVEEGLDKYRKASKDMDEEALLLEEHDSARMGQFMEKNGKPHPGGNCDAHAIVSGSHPKAVQQRAILAYVKIRIDDIRNGTWLPSRTADTPHPKMPSAVPHSRIHRSGYYIWLREKFDTLAMQPGELNLEGVEKLLKGIEYDLKFSSFPHYVMLPADELRRIGKA
;
A
#
# COMPACT_ATOMS: atom_id res chain seq x y z
N MET A 1 -10.90 14.45 -9.82
CA MET A 1 -11.46 15.41 -10.79
C MET A 1 -12.45 16.28 -10.03
N PHE A 2 -12.02 17.45 -9.54
CA PHE A 2 -12.93 18.40 -8.90
C PHE A 2 -13.86 18.96 -9.98
N ALA A 3 -15.16 18.80 -9.76
CA ALA A 3 -16.19 18.95 -10.77
C ALA A 3 -16.24 20.35 -11.40
N SER A 4 -16.61 20.39 -12.67
CA SER A 4 -17.29 21.52 -13.28
C SER A 4 -18.62 21.71 -12.53
N LYS A 5 -18.64 22.57 -11.51
CA LYS A 5 -19.88 23.15 -10.99
C LYS A 5 -19.83 24.64 -11.30
N GLU A 6 -20.85 25.13 -12.01
CA GLU A 6 -20.98 26.54 -12.37
C GLU A 6 -21.04 27.48 -11.15
N ASN A 7 -21.32 26.94 -9.94
CA ASN A 7 -21.30 27.68 -8.68
C ASN A 7 -20.64 26.86 -7.56
N ILE A 8 -19.43 27.25 -7.15
CA ILE A 8 -18.72 26.71 -5.97
C ILE A 8 -19.39 27.25 -4.70
N THR A 9 -19.84 26.37 -3.81
CA THR A 9 -20.43 26.78 -2.53
C THR A 9 -19.36 27.03 -1.45
N ARG A 10 -19.73 27.71 -0.35
CA ARG A 10 -18.83 27.88 0.82
C ARG A 10 -18.42 26.54 1.43
N ALA A 11 -19.28 25.52 1.37
CA ALA A 11 -18.96 24.18 1.81
C ALA A 11 -17.91 23.52 0.90
N ASP A 12 -18.03 23.69 -0.42
CA ASP A 12 -17.02 23.20 -1.38
C ASP A 12 -15.66 23.88 -1.15
N TYR A 13 -15.62 25.20 -0.90
CA TYR A 13 -14.39 25.91 -0.57
C TYR A 13 -13.75 25.47 0.75
N MET A 14 -14.55 25.21 1.79
CA MET A 14 -14.04 24.68 3.05
C MET A 14 -13.52 23.24 2.91
N ALA A 15 -14.14 22.43 2.06
CA ALA A 15 -13.63 21.09 1.73
C ALA A 15 -12.25 21.17 1.05
N LEU A 16 -12.02 22.17 0.17
CA LEU A 16 -10.70 22.40 -0.43
C LEU A 16 -9.63 22.75 0.62
N ARG A 17 -9.95 23.57 1.63
CA ARG A 17 -9.00 23.86 2.74
C ARG A 17 -8.63 22.61 3.54
N VAL A 18 -9.57 21.68 3.73
CA VAL A 18 -9.29 20.40 4.41
C VAL A 18 -8.40 19.50 3.57
N VAL A 19 -8.58 19.51 2.24
CA VAL A 19 -7.69 18.81 1.30
C VAL A 19 -6.29 19.42 1.37
N GLU A 20 -6.16 20.74 1.25
CA GLU A 20 -4.88 21.47 1.31
C GLU A 20 -4.11 21.17 2.61
N GLN A 21 -4.76 21.26 3.78
CA GLN A 21 -4.12 21.02 5.07
C GLN A 21 -3.57 19.58 5.23
N VAL A 22 -4.08 18.63 4.44
CA VAL A 22 -3.69 17.23 4.52
C VAL A 22 -2.80 16.81 3.37
N GLU A 23 -2.91 17.44 2.19
CA GLU A 23 -1.83 17.46 1.21
C GLU A 23 -0.57 18.00 1.86
N GLU A 24 -0.66 19.08 2.65
CA GLU A 24 0.43 19.54 3.52
C GLU A 24 0.88 18.46 4.51
N GLY A 25 -0.03 17.66 5.07
CA GLY A 25 0.28 16.57 5.98
C GLY A 25 1.07 15.45 5.31
N LEU A 26 0.63 14.98 4.14
CA LEU A 26 1.33 13.99 3.33
C LEU A 26 2.67 14.54 2.82
N ASP A 27 2.71 15.80 2.42
CA ASP A 27 3.93 16.47 2.00
C ASP A 27 4.92 16.65 3.14
N LYS A 28 4.45 17.01 4.35
CA LYS A 28 5.29 17.05 5.56
C LYS A 28 5.82 15.66 5.87
N TYR A 29 4.95 14.64 5.82
CA TYR A 29 5.32 13.25 6.05
C TYR A 29 6.39 12.75 5.05
N ARG A 30 6.24 13.09 3.76
CA ARG A 30 7.22 12.82 2.71
C ARG A 30 8.50 13.64 2.85
N LYS A 31 8.40 14.94 3.16
CA LYS A 31 9.55 15.82 3.37
C LYS A 31 10.39 15.37 4.56
N ALA A 32 9.76 14.89 5.63
CA ALA A 32 10.44 14.33 6.80
C ALA A 32 11.32 13.12 6.44
N SER A 33 11.06 12.40 5.34
CA SER A 33 11.96 11.34 4.86
C SER A 33 13.36 11.83 4.49
N LYS A 34 13.54 13.14 4.24
CA LYS A 34 14.86 13.73 3.96
C LYS A 34 15.74 13.84 5.20
N ASP A 35 15.11 13.96 6.37
CA ASP A 35 15.77 14.13 7.66
C ASP A 35 15.88 12.79 8.42
N MET A 36 15.27 11.73 7.90
CA MET A 36 15.40 10.36 8.41
C MET A 36 16.62 9.68 7.79
N ASP A 37 17.40 8.99 8.61
CA ASP A 37 18.41 8.06 8.11
C ASP A 37 17.77 6.77 7.57
N GLU A 38 18.58 5.94 6.91
CA GLU A 38 18.12 4.69 6.30
C GLU A 38 17.54 3.72 7.33
N GLU A 39 18.10 3.68 8.55
CA GLU A 39 17.62 2.82 9.62
C GLU A 39 16.23 3.25 10.10
N ALA A 40 15.99 4.54 10.31
CA ALA A 40 14.69 5.07 10.68
C ALA A 40 13.62 4.82 9.62
N LEU A 41 13.97 4.89 8.33
CA LEU A 41 13.06 4.53 7.24
C LEU A 41 12.80 3.02 7.20
N LEU A 42 13.81 2.19 7.46
CA LEU A 42 13.71 0.74 7.48
C LEU A 42 12.85 0.23 8.65
N LEU A 43 12.94 0.89 9.81
CA LEU A 43 12.24 0.51 11.05
C LEU A 43 10.89 1.20 11.22
N GLU A 44 10.48 2.04 10.26
CA GLU A 44 9.20 2.72 10.32
C GLU A 44 8.03 1.72 10.43
N GLU A 45 7.16 1.92 11.42
CA GLU A 45 5.97 1.10 11.61
C GLU A 45 4.77 1.62 10.80
N HIS A 46 3.89 0.67 10.44
CA HIS A 46 2.66 0.96 9.73
C HIS A 46 1.56 1.41 10.70
N ASP A 47 0.90 2.53 10.38
CA ASP A 47 -0.33 2.99 11.02
C ASP A 47 -1.46 3.03 9.97
N SER A 48 -2.40 2.08 10.09
CA SER A 48 -3.52 1.94 9.16
C SER A 48 -4.43 3.19 9.14
N ALA A 49 -4.63 3.86 10.29
CA ALA A 49 -5.46 5.06 10.34
C ALA A 49 -4.77 6.23 9.62
N ARG A 50 -3.46 6.40 9.82
CA ARG A 50 -2.66 7.42 9.13
C ARG A 50 -2.65 7.19 7.62
N MET A 51 -2.36 5.96 7.17
CA MET A 51 -2.38 5.60 5.76
C MET A 51 -3.77 5.84 5.15
N GLY A 52 -4.84 5.43 5.83
CA GLY A 52 -6.20 5.62 5.36
C GLY A 52 -6.55 7.08 5.13
N GLN A 53 -6.19 7.96 6.08
CA GLN A 53 -6.37 9.41 5.92
C GLN A 53 -5.62 9.97 4.70
N PHE A 54 -4.37 9.54 4.48
CA PHE A 54 -3.61 9.97 3.31
C PHE A 54 -4.24 9.48 2.01
N MET A 55 -4.69 8.22 1.97
CA MET A 55 -5.33 7.62 0.81
C MET A 55 -6.63 8.33 0.44
N GLU A 56 -7.55 8.52 1.38
CA GLU A 56 -8.85 9.16 1.10
C GLU A 56 -8.69 10.55 0.52
N LYS A 57 -7.74 11.32 1.05
CA LYS A 57 -7.54 12.72 0.69
C LYS A 57 -6.69 12.93 -0.55
N ASN A 58 -5.97 11.90 -1.00
CA ASN A 58 -5.13 11.92 -2.20
C ASN A 58 -5.67 11.00 -3.32
N GLY A 59 -7.00 10.93 -3.44
CA GLY A 59 -7.65 10.31 -4.61
C GLY A 59 -7.84 8.80 -4.56
N LYS A 60 -7.62 8.16 -3.40
CA LYS A 60 -8.01 6.75 -3.14
C LYS A 60 -9.16 6.70 -2.11
N PRO A 61 -10.40 7.01 -2.51
CA PRO A 61 -11.53 7.09 -1.56
C PRO A 61 -11.78 5.75 -0.87
N HIS A 62 -12.19 5.81 0.40
CA HIS A 62 -12.57 4.61 1.16
C HIS A 62 -13.74 3.90 0.45
N PRO A 63 -13.69 2.57 0.26
CA PRO A 63 -14.71 1.84 -0.49
C PRO A 63 -16.05 1.75 0.26
N GLY A 64 -16.09 2.13 1.54
CA GLY A 64 -17.24 1.92 2.43
C GLY A 64 -17.22 0.50 3.02
N GLY A 65 -18.17 0.19 3.89
CA GLY A 65 -18.20 -1.10 4.59
C GLY A 65 -16.99 -1.32 5.51
N ASN A 66 -16.73 -2.58 5.84
CA ASN A 66 -15.59 -2.98 6.67
C ASN A 66 -14.36 -3.17 5.78
N CYS A 67 -13.56 -2.11 5.65
CA CYS A 67 -12.29 -2.14 4.95
C CYS A 67 -11.22 -1.44 5.79
N ASP A 68 -9.98 -1.92 5.66
CA ASP A 68 -8.82 -1.33 6.32
C ASP A 68 -7.83 -0.84 5.28
N ALA A 69 -7.05 0.18 5.64
CA ALA A 69 -5.88 0.55 4.85
C ALA A 69 -4.79 -0.49 5.12
N HIS A 70 -4.25 -1.04 4.04
CA HIS A 70 -3.24 -2.08 4.07
C HIS A 70 -1.97 -1.57 3.40
N ALA A 71 -0.85 -1.67 4.13
CA ALA A 71 0.49 -1.50 3.57
C ALA A 71 0.92 -2.75 2.80
N ILE A 72 1.14 -2.60 1.49
CA ILE A 72 1.65 -3.65 0.61
C ILE A 72 2.99 -4.18 1.15
N VAL A 73 3.95 -3.28 1.37
CA VAL A 73 5.16 -3.62 2.11
C VAL A 73 4.89 -3.36 3.59
N SER A 74 4.87 -4.43 4.38
CA SER A 74 4.68 -4.35 5.83
C SER A 74 5.82 -3.61 6.52
N GLY A 75 5.46 -2.66 7.39
CA GLY A 75 6.40 -1.87 8.20
C GLY A 75 7.09 -2.63 9.34
N SER A 76 6.66 -3.83 9.71
CA SER A 76 7.23 -4.55 10.87
C SER A 76 7.51 -6.03 10.63
N HIS A 77 7.03 -6.62 9.54
CA HIS A 77 7.19 -8.04 9.31
C HIS A 77 8.64 -8.41 8.91
N PRO A 78 9.29 -9.40 9.56
CA PRO A 78 10.70 -9.74 9.30
C PRO A 78 10.99 -10.12 7.84
N LYS A 79 10.02 -10.73 7.14
CA LYS A 79 10.18 -11.12 5.73
C LYS A 79 10.10 -9.96 4.74
N ALA A 80 9.74 -8.75 5.18
CA ALA A 80 9.60 -7.55 4.33
C ALA A 80 10.83 -6.63 4.35
N VAL A 81 11.90 -7.00 5.08
CA VAL A 81 13.10 -6.16 5.26
C VAL A 81 13.70 -5.69 3.93
N GLN A 82 13.84 -6.58 2.95
CA GLN A 82 14.42 -6.24 1.64
C GLN A 82 13.55 -5.23 0.88
N GLN A 83 12.23 -5.43 0.90
CA GLN A 83 11.28 -4.53 0.25
C GLN A 83 11.26 -3.16 0.94
N ARG A 84 11.33 -3.13 2.29
CA ARG A 84 11.45 -1.87 3.05
C ARG A 84 12.73 -1.12 2.69
N ALA A 85 13.86 -1.80 2.53
CA ALA A 85 15.11 -1.18 2.09
C ALA A 85 14.97 -0.54 0.68
N ILE A 86 14.27 -1.20 -0.24
CA ILE A 86 13.98 -0.65 -1.57
C ILE A 86 13.07 0.58 -1.47
N LEU A 87 12.03 0.55 -0.64
CA LEU A 87 11.16 1.71 -0.41
C LEU A 87 11.94 2.89 0.20
N ALA A 88 12.78 2.63 1.20
CA ALA A 88 13.64 3.62 1.84
C ALA A 88 14.60 4.27 0.83
N TYR A 89 15.24 3.47 -0.03
CA TYR A 89 16.15 3.95 -1.07
C TYR A 89 15.47 4.96 -2.00
N VAL A 90 14.23 4.69 -2.43
CA VAL A 90 13.44 5.61 -3.29
C VAL A 90 12.60 6.62 -2.49
N LYS A 91 12.78 6.70 -1.17
CA LYS A 91 12.06 7.59 -0.25
C LYS A 91 10.53 7.45 -0.30
N ILE A 92 10.04 6.24 -0.51
CA ILE A 92 8.64 5.87 -0.23
C ILE A 92 8.60 5.43 1.24
N ARG A 93 7.79 6.12 2.04
CA ARG A 93 7.55 5.76 3.45
C ARG A 93 6.48 4.67 3.58
N ILE A 94 6.43 4.00 4.73
CA ILE A 94 5.53 2.87 4.94
C ILE A 94 4.06 3.25 4.76
N ASP A 95 3.62 4.37 5.36
CA ASP A 95 2.24 4.87 5.21
C ASP A 95 2.01 5.79 4.01
N ASP A 96 2.93 5.84 3.06
CA ASP A 96 2.70 6.57 1.82
C ASP A 96 1.58 5.91 1.00
N ILE A 97 0.71 6.71 0.39
CA ILE A 97 -0.41 6.24 -0.46
C ILE A 97 0.05 5.30 -1.59
N ARG A 98 1.31 5.40 -2.01
CA ARG A 98 1.93 4.54 -3.03
C ARG A 98 2.09 3.10 -2.54
N ASN A 99 2.34 2.90 -1.25
CA ASN A 99 2.40 1.60 -0.59
C ASN A 99 1.02 1.13 -0.06
N GLY A 100 -0.01 1.97 -0.16
CA GLY A 100 -1.32 1.72 0.44
C GLY A 100 -2.40 1.23 -0.53
N THR A 101 -3.20 0.27 -0.06
CA THR A 101 -4.42 -0.20 -0.74
C THR A 101 -5.55 -0.45 0.28
N TRP A 102 -6.81 -0.37 -0.18
CA TRP A 102 -7.98 -0.73 0.64
C TRP A 102 -8.29 -2.22 0.45
N LEU A 103 -8.45 -2.94 1.56
CA LEU A 103 -8.87 -4.34 1.54
C LEU A 103 -10.01 -4.59 2.54
N PRO A 104 -10.92 -5.53 2.26
CA PRO A 104 -11.92 -5.98 3.23
C PRO A 104 -11.24 -6.46 4.51
N SER A 105 -11.70 -6.00 5.68
CA SER A 105 -10.97 -6.23 6.93
C SER A 105 -10.82 -7.73 7.25
N ARG A 106 -11.93 -8.49 7.13
CA ARG A 106 -11.98 -9.92 7.50
C ARG A 106 -12.49 -10.79 6.36
N THR A 107 -12.27 -12.10 6.46
CA THR A 107 -12.89 -13.08 5.54
C THR A 107 -14.41 -12.95 5.48
N ALA A 108 -15.06 -12.64 6.61
CA ALA A 108 -16.50 -12.42 6.66
C ALA A 108 -16.97 -11.17 5.89
N ASP A 109 -16.06 -10.24 5.58
CA ASP A 109 -16.33 -9.03 4.81
C ASP A 109 -16.05 -9.25 3.30
N THR A 110 -15.75 -10.49 2.89
CA THR A 110 -15.59 -10.91 1.49
C THR A 110 -16.76 -11.80 1.04
N PRO A 111 -17.28 -11.65 -0.19
CA PRO A 111 -16.91 -10.63 -1.18
C PRO A 111 -17.41 -9.24 -0.77
N HIS A 112 -16.57 -8.21 -0.96
CA HIS A 112 -16.96 -6.83 -0.69
C HIS A 112 -17.75 -6.25 -1.88
N PRO A 113 -18.89 -5.55 -1.69
CA PRO A 113 -19.75 -5.11 -2.79
C PRO A 113 -19.06 -4.26 -3.87
N LYS A 114 -18.06 -3.45 -3.51
CA LYS A 114 -17.28 -2.62 -4.46
C LYS A 114 -15.94 -3.22 -4.88
N MET A 115 -15.53 -4.32 -4.23
CA MET A 115 -14.26 -5.00 -4.48
C MET A 115 -14.47 -6.51 -4.33
N PRO A 116 -15.32 -7.12 -5.18
CA PRO A 116 -15.82 -8.48 -4.97
C PRO A 116 -14.72 -9.55 -5.01
N SER A 117 -13.61 -9.25 -5.67
CA SER A 117 -12.47 -10.15 -5.83
C SER A 117 -11.31 -9.85 -4.87
N ALA A 118 -11.44 -8.86 -3.97
CA ALA A 118 -10.35 -8.49 -3.09
C ALA A 118 -10.10 -9.53 -2.00
N VAL A 119 -8.82 -9.75 -1.68
CA VAL A 119 -8.44 -10.59 -0.54
C VAL A 119 -8.76 -9.92 0.80
N PRO A 120 -9.08 -10.68 1.85
CA PRO A 120 -9.27 -10.12 3.17
C PRO A 120 -7.92 -9.75 3.81
N HIS A 121 -7.83 -8.53 4.35
CA HIS A 121 -6.65 -7.99 5.04
C HIS A 121 -6.15 -8.94 6.14
N SER A 122 -7.05 -9.42 7.00
CA SER A 122 -6.74 -10.37 8.09
C SER A 122 -6.08 -11.70 7.65
N ARG A 123 -6.04 -12.02 6.36
CA ARG A 123 -5.52 -13.31 5.86
C ARG A 123 -4.33 -13.19 4.92
N ILE A 124 -3.98 -12.00 4.44
CA ILE A 124 -2.96 -11.85 3.38
C ILE A 124 -1.53 -12.01 3.89
N HIS A 125 -1.25 -11.71 5.17
CA HIS A 125 0.09 -11.78 5.76
C HIS A 125 0.57 -13.23 6.01
N ARG A 126 0.63 -14.04 4.95
CA ARG A 126 1.11 -15.43 4.93
C ARG A 126 2.52 -15.51 4.36
N SER A 127 3.19 -16.64 4.58
CA SER A 127 4.48 -16.91 3.94
C SER A 127 4.42 -16.76 2.41
N GLY A 128 3.36 -17.24 1.78
CA GLY A 128 3.17 -17.16 0.33
C GLY A 128 3.16 -15.72 -0.19
N TYR A 129 2.51 -14.81 0.55
CA TYR A 129 2.51 -13.39 0.23
C TYR A 129 3.91 -12.77 0.25
N TYR A 130 4.72 -13.05 1.27
CA TYR A 130 6.08 -12.50 1.34
C TYR A 130 7.03 -13.11 0.30
N ILE A 131 6.83 -14.37 -0.08
CA ILE A 131 7.56 -14.99 -1.20
C ILE A 131 7.20 -14.27 -2.49
N TRP A 132 5.91 -14.10 -2.75
CA TRP A 132 5.42 -13.43 -3.95
C TRP A 132 5.83 -11.96 -4.02
N LEU A 133 5.79 -11.23 -2.90
CA LEU A 133 6.31 -9.86 -2.84
C LEU A 133 7.80 -9.83 -3.19
N ARG A 134 8.60 -10.78 -2.70
CA ARG A 134 10.01 -10.88 -3.08
C ARG A 134 10.17 -11.11 -4.59
N GLU A 135 9.48 -12.11 -5.13
CA GLU A 135 9.50 -12.40 -6.58
C GLU A 135 9.12 -11.17 -7.43
N LYS A 136 8.15 -10.37 -6.98
CA LYS A 136 7.74 -9.11 -7.62
C LYS A 136 8.85 -8.05 -7.58
N PHE A 137 9.46 -7.83 -6.41
CA PHE A 137 10.55 -6.85 -6.26
C PHE A 137 11.84 -7.27 -6.97
N ASP A 138 12.09 -8.58 -7.11
CA ASP A 138 13.24 -9.12 -7.86
C ASP A 138 13.18 -8.80 -9.36
N THR A 139 12.02 -8.37 -9.88
CA THR A 139 11.88 -7.88 -11.27
C THR A 139 12.40 -6.45 -11.47
N LEU A 140 12.68 -5.72 -10.39
CA LEU A 140 13.22 -4.37 -10.48
C LEU A 140 14.66 -4.43 -10.99
N ALA A 141 15.02 -3.46 -11.82
CA ALA A 141 16.41 -3.25 -12.20
C ALA A 141 17.20 -2.75 -10.98
N MET A 142 18.15 -3.56 -10.50
CA MET A 142 18.95 -3.26 -9.31
C MET A 142 20.35 -2.72 -9.64
N GLN A 143 20.62 -2.39 -10.90
CA GLN A 143 21.90 -1.78 -11.26
C GLN A 143 21.99 -0.34 -10.73
N PRO A 144 23.21 0.15 -10.39
CA PRO A 144 23.41 1.53 -9.98
C PRO A 144 22.83 2.51 -11.01
N GLY A 145 21.91 3.38 -10.57
CA GLY A 145 21.25 4.37 -11.43
C GLY A 145 19.99 3.86 -12.15
N GLU A 146 19.68 2.56 -12.10
CA GLU A 146 18.47 1.99 -12.72
C GLU A 146 17.31 1.84 -11.73
N LEU A 147 17.59 1.54 -10.45
CA LEU A 147 16.56 1.52 -9.41
C LEU A 147 16.06 2.95 -9.17
N ASN A 148 14.82 3.21 -9.54
CA ASN A 148 14.23 4.54 -9.48
C ASN A 148 12.80 4.52 -8.96
N LEU A 149 12.31 5.69 -8.57
CA LEU A 149 10.99 5.86 -7.97
C LEU A 149 9.85 5.38 -8.88
N GLU A 150 9.91 5.70 -10.18
CA GLU A 150 8.87 5.35 -11.14
C GLU A 150 8.70 3.83 -11.28
N GLY A 151 9.81 3.10 -11.34
CA GLY A 151 9.81 1.64 -11.39
C GLY A 151 9.15 1.01 -10.15
N VAL A 152 9.47 1.52 -8.97
CA VAL A 152 8.87 1.04 -7.71
C VAL A 152 7.39 1.40 -7.63
N GLU A 153 6.99 2.62 -8.02
CA GLU A 153 5.58 3.03 -8.06
C GLU A 153 4.75 2.17 -9.02
N LYS A 154 5.29 1.89 -10.21
CA LYS A 154 4.65 1.00 -11.19
C LYS A 154 4.48 -0.41 -10.63
N LEU A 155 5.48 -0.93 -9.94
CA LEU A 155 5.42 -2.24 -9.29
C LEU A 155 4.33 -2.27 -8.20
N LEU A 156 4.33 -1.30 -7.28
CA LEU A 156 3.36 -1.21 -6.19
C LEU A 156 1.92 -1.09 -6.72
N LYS A 157 1.71 -0.32 -7.78
CA LYS A 157 0.41 -0.21 -8.46
C LYS A 157 -0.05 -1.55 -9.05
N GLY A 158 0.88 -2.34 -9.60
CA GLY A 158 0.60 -3.70 -10.07
C GLY A 158 0.22 -4.64 -8.93
N ILE A 159 0.92 -4.58 -7.80
CA ILE A 159 0.59 -5.37 -6.61
C ILE A 159 -0.76 -4.96 -6.01
N GLU A 160 -1.06 -3.65 -5.96
CA GLU A 160 -2.38 -3.14 -5.55
C GLU A 160 -3.51 -3.75 -6.40
N TYR A 161 -3.32 -3.78 -7.73
CA TYR A 161 -4.26 -4.42 -8.65
C TYR A 161 -4.41 -5.91 -8.32
N ASP A 162 -3.30 -6.62 -8.19
CA ASP A 162 -3.30 -8.06 -7.88
C ASP A 162 -4.05 -8.38 -6.58
N LEU A 163 -3.92 -7.54 -5.55
CA LEU A 163 -4.63 -7.69 -4.27
C LEU A 163 -6.13 -7.41 -4.38
N LYS A 164 -6.53 -6.39 -5.15
CA LYS A 164 -7.94 -6.01 -5.34
C LYS A 164 -8.71 -6.99 -6.21
N PHE A 165 -8.02 -7.69 -7.10
CA PHE A 165 -8.63 -8.60 -8.07
C PHE A 165 -8.25 -10.07 -7.86
N SER A 166 -7.46 -10.39 -6.84
CA SER A 166 -6.92 -11.73 -6.59
C SER A 166 -6.25 -12.34 -7.83
N SER A 167 -5.53 -11.52 -8.63
CA SER A 167 -4.85 -11.97 -9.86
C SER A 167 -3.41 -12.45 -9.64
N PHE A 168 -3.00 -12.63 -8.38
CA PHE A 168 -1.73 -13.23 -8.01
C PHE A 168 -1.79 -14.78 -8.04
N PRO A 169 -0.64 -15.48 -8.00
CA PRO A 169 -0.62 -16.93 -7.95
C PRO A 169 -1.34 -17.52 -6.73
N HIS A 170 -2.06 -18.64 -6.90
CA HIS A 170 -2.84 -19.28 -5.83
C HIS A 170 -2.03 -19.54 -4.53
N TYR A 171 -0.73 -19.83 -4.66
CA TYR A 171 0.13 -20.10 -3.51
C TYR A 171 0.22 -18.93 -2.51
N VAL A 172 -0.07 -17.69 -2.92
CA VAL A 172 -0.03 -16.49 -2.06
C VAL A 172 -0.92 -16.64 -0.83
N MET A 173 -2.09 -17.26 -1.00
CA MET A 173 -3.08 -17.41 0.07
C MET A 173 -2.99 -18.75 0.82
N LEU A 174 -2.06 -19.62 0.42
CA LEU A 174 -1.94 -20.95 1.01
C LEU A 174 -1.42 -20.91 2.46
N PRO A 175 -1.92 -21.80 3.33
CA PRO A 175 -1.27 -22.13 4.60
C PRO A 175 0.18 -22.61 4.43
N ALA A 176 0.97 -22.51 5.50
CA ALA A 176 2.39 -22.83 5.45
C ALA A 176 2.69 -24.32 5.15
N ASP A 177 1.83 -25.24 5.60
CA ASP A 177 1.95 -26.67 5.30
C ASP A 177 1.68 -26.98 3.84
N GLU A 178 0.69 -26.33 3.22
CA GLU A 178 0.41 -26.47 1.80
C GLU A 178 1.52 -25.87 0.93
N LEU A 179 2.10 -24.73 1.34
CA LEU A 179 3.27 -24.15 0.67
C LEU A 179 4.48 -25.09 0.66
N ARG A 180 4.72 -25.80 1.76
CA ARG A 180 5.81 -26.80 1.83
C ARG A 180 5.57 -27.97 0.89
N ARG A 181 4.32 -28.44 0.75
CA ARG A 181 3.96 -29.54 -0.17
C ARG A 181 4.26 -29.21 -1.63
N ILE A 182 4.21 -27.93 -2.00
CA ILE A 182 4.52 -27.46 -3.36
C ILE A 182 5.95 -26.92 -3.51
N GLY A 183 6.81 -27.11 -2.50
CA GLY A 183 8.23 -26.70 -2.56
C GLY A 183 8.46 -25.19 -2.53
N LYS A 184 7.52 -24.40 -1.99
CA LYS A 184 7.61 -22.93 -1.91
C LYS A 184 7.99 -22.41 -0.51
N ALA A 185 8.02 -23.24 0.53
CA ALA A 185 8.31 -22.82 1.91
C ALA A 185 9.38 -23.68 2.60
#